data_AF-A0A3B0UKS3-F1
#
_entry.id   AF-A0A3B0UKS3-F1
#
_cell.length_a   1.000
_cell.length_b   1.000
_cell.length_c   1.000
_cell.angle_alpha   90.00
_cell.angle_beta   90.00
_cell.angle_gamma   90.00
#
_symmetry.space_group_name_H-M   'P 1'
#
loop_
_entity.id
_entity.type
_entity.pdbx_description
1 polymer ?
#
loop_
_entity_poly.entity_id
_entity_poly.type
_entity_poly.pdbx_seq_one_letter_code
_entity_poly.pdbx_strand_id
1 'polypeptide(L)'
;VGEKSRGTAAIILSKPLPRWAFLLSKFIAQAIVYFAALLLGTLGAYYYTLILFEPLQFGPFLFGGLLLWQWGLVFTAVTLLGSTLGKSTGGAAGLALLGAVLLLFLGGIPQVAQFFPSALVGWAGQLGLPESVPFNGAAVAANGVLILVFLITAVAFFERQEI
;
A
#
# COMPACT_ATOMS: atom_id res chain seq x y z
N VAL A 1 1.99 18.31 -0.10
CA VAL A 1 1.83 19.51 0.75
C VAL A 1 3.17 20.19 1.05
N GLY A 2 4.15 19.51 1.68
CA GLY A 2 5.46 20.12 2.01
C GLY A 2 6.27 20.70 0.84
N GLU A 3 6.19 20.11 -0.36
CA GLU A 3 6.84 20.62 -1.58
C GLU A 3 6.08 21.78 -2.25
N LYS A 4 4.74 21.82 -2.10
CA LYS A 4 3.90 22.96 -2.54
C LYS A 4 4.19 24.19 -1.66
N SER A 5 4.29 24.01 -0.34
CA SER A 5 4.60 25.10 0.59
C SER A 5 6.04 25.62 0.50
N ARG A 6 6.95 24.87 -0.14
CA ARG A 6 8.36 25.24 -0.29
C ARG A 6 8.71 25.81 -1.68
N GLY A 7 7.74 25.97 -2.58
CA GLY A 7 7.97 26.48 -3.95
C GLY A 7 8.80 25.53 -4.84
N THR A 8 9.28 24.40 -4.33
CA THR A 8 10.09 23.43 -5.07
C THR A 8 9.29 22.73 -6.17
N ALA A 9 7.97 22.63 -6.00
CA ALA A 9 7.07 22.16 -7.05
C ALA A 9 7.14 23.05 -8.31
N ALA A 10 7.29 24.37 -8.16
CA ALA A 10 7.38 25.30 -9.29
C ALA A 10 8.71 25.20 -10.05
N ILE A 11 9.81 24.85 -9.38
CA ILE A 11 11.14 24.70 -10.00
C ILE A 11 11.22 23.43 -10.86
N ILE A 12 10.58 22.34 -10.43
CA ILE A 12 10.50 21.08 -11.20
C ILE A 12 9.55 21.20 -12.41
N LEU A 13 8.57 22.11 -12.36
CA LEU A 13 7.63 22.44 -13.44
C LEU A 13 8.21 23.37 -14.53
N SER A 14 9.51 23.67 -14.50
CA SER A 14 10.22 24.34 -15.61
C SER A 14 10.34 23.47 -16.88
N LYS A 15 10.05 22.16 -16.75
CA LYS A 15 9.77 21.26 -17.88
C LYS A 15 8.32 20.78 -17.78
N PRO A 16 7.60 20.59 -18.91
CA PRO A 16 6.20 20.17 -18.91
C PRO A 16 6.11 18.70 -18.47
N LEU A 17 6.25 18.45 -17.17
CA LEU A 17 6.03 17.15 -16.58
C LEU A 17 4.54 17.01 -16.32
N PRO A 18 3.90 15.96 -16.87
CA PRO A 18 2.48 15.76 -16.65
C PRO A 18 2.25 15.45 -15.17
N ARG A 19 1.19 16.03 -14.61
CA ARG A 19 0.88 15.99 -13.17
C ARG A 19 0.71 14.55 -12.65
N TRP A 20 0.18 13.65 -13.47
CA TRP A 20 0.07 12.23 -13.15
C TRP A 20 1.45 11.57 -12.93
N ALA A 21 2.47 11.94 -13.72
CA ALA A 21 3.80 11.35 -13.61
C ALA A 21 4.48 11.73 -12.31
N PHE A 22 4.25 12.95 -11.82
CA PHE A 22 4.74 13.38 -10.50
C PHE A 22 4.13 12.53 -9.37
N LEU A 23 2.81 12.33 -9.40
CA LEU A 23 2.10 11.58 -8.36
C LEU A 23 2.44 10.08 -8.39
N LEU A 24 2.47 9.46 -9.58
CA LEU A 24 2.84 8.06 -9.72
C LEU A 24 4.30 7.81 -9.37
N SER A 25 5.23 8.73 -9.70
CA SER A 25 6.63 8.60 -9.30
C SER A 25 6.78 8.54 -7.78
N LYS A 26 5.99 9.33 -7.05
CA LYS A 26 5.97 9.30 -5.58
C LYS A 26 5.48 7.97 -5.03
N PHE A 27 4.40 7.43 -5.62
CA PHE A 27 3.88 6.12 -5.25
C PHE A 27 4.91 5.02 -5.52
N ILE A 28 5.52 5.00 -6.71
CA ILE A 28 6.52 4.00 -7.11
C ILE A 28 7.76 4.07 -6.22
N ALA A 29 8.27 5.28 -5.94
CA ALA A 29 9.40 5.45 -5.04
C ALA A 29 9.10 4.87 -3.65
N GLN A 30 7.92 5.16 -3.10
CA GLN A 30 7.50 4.59 -1.82
C GLN A 30 7.33 3.07 -1.89
N ALA A 31 6.77 2.54 -2.98
CA ALA A 31 6.58 1.11 -3.19
C ALA A 31 7.91 0.34 -3.20
N ILE A 32 8.95 0.90 -3.84
CA ILE A 32 10.30 0.31 -3.88
C ILE A 32 10.95 0.34 -2.49
N VAL A 33 10.85 1.47 -1.79
CA VAL A 33 11.40 1.58 -0.42
C VAL A 33 10.74 0.56 0.51
N TYR A 34 9.42 0.42 0.45
CA TYR A 34 8.68 -0.57 1.22
C TYR A 34 9.00 -2.00 0.80
N PHE A 35 9.20 -2.25 -0.49
CA PHE A 35 9.61 -3.57 -0.97
C PHE A 35 10.94 -3.99 -0.37
N ALA A 36 11.96 -3.12 -0.44
CA ALA A 36 13.27 -3.40 0.12
C ALA A 36 13.21 -3.61 1.65
N ALA A 37 12.49 -2.74 2.36
CA ALA A 37 12.33 -2.84 3.81
C ALA A 37 11.61 -4.14 4.23
N LEU A 38 10.51 -4.48 3.57
CA LEU A 38 9.76 -5.71 3.86
C LEU A 38 10.51 -6.96 3.43
N LEU A 39 11.26 -6.93 2.33
CA LEU A 39 12.10 -8.05 1.93
C LEU A 39 13.15 -8.34 3.00
N LEU A 40 13.87 -7.31 3.47
CA LEU A 40 14.84 -7.45 4.55
C LEU A 40 14.19 -7.92 5.85
N GLY A 41 13.02 -7.36 6.21
CA GLY A 41 12.26 -7.78 7.39
C GLY A 41 11.79 -9.23 7.30
N THR A 42 11.32 -9.67 6.12
CA THR A 42 10.89 -11.04 5.86
C THR A 42 12.07 -12.00 5.95
N LEU A 43 13.21 -11.66 5.32
CA LEU A 43 14.42 -12.48 5.42
C LEU A 43 14.93 -12.58 6.87
N GLY A 44 14.89 -11.47 7.62
CA GLY A 44 15.23 -11.46 9.04
C GLY A 44 14.28 -12.31 9.89
N ALA A 45 12.98 -12.22 9.63
CA ALA A 45 11.97 -13.03 10.31
C ALA A 45 12.12 -14.53 9.97
N TYR A 46 12.45 -14.87 8.72
CA TYR A 46 12.76 -16.24 8.31
C TYR A 46 13.99 -16.77 9.03
N TYR A 47 15.08 -15.99 9.07
CA TYR A 47 16.30 -16.34 9.78
C TYR A 47 16.05 -16.57 11.28
N TYR A 48 15.29 -15.67 11.91
CA TYR A 48 14.86 -15.83 13.30
C TYR A 48 14.04 -17.11 13.52
N THR A 49 13.15 -17.43 12.58
CA THR A 49 12.32 -18.65 12.63
C THR A 49 13.17 -19.91 12.54
N LEU A 50 14.18 -19.94 11.66
CA LEU A 50 15.11 -21.08 11.55
C LEU A 50 15.89 -21.37 12.83
N ILE A 51 16.17 -20.35 13.64
CA ILE A 51 16.95 -20.50 14.88
C ILE A 51 16.07 -20.97 16.04
N LEU A 52 14.86 -20.43 16.17
CA LEU A 52 14.04 -20.61 17.37
C LEU A 52 12.88 -21.58 17.21
N PHE A 53 12.46 -21.83 15.97
CA PHE A 53 11.28 -22.63 15.66
C PHE A 53 11.60 -23.68 14.59
N GLU A 54 10.59 -24.48 14.23
CA GLU A 54 10.72 -25.46 13.16
C GLU A 54 10.81 -24.75 11.78
N PRO A 55 11.66 -25.21 10.86
CA PRO A 55 11.83 -24.58 9.56
C PRO A 55 10.52 -24.55 8.74
N LEU A 56 10.00 -23.36 8.46
CA LEU A 56 8.94 -23.19 7.47
C LEU A 56 9.49 -23.31 6.06
N GLN A 57 8.62 -23.70 5.12
CA GLN A 57 8.98 -23.67 3.71
C GLN A 57 9.25 -22.23 3.25
N PHE A 58 10.45 -22.00 2.70
CA PHE A 58 10.92 -20.69 2.29
C PHE A 58 10.02 -19.99 1.25
N GLY A 59 9.51 -20.76 0.28
CA GLY A 59 8.67 -20.22 -0.81
C GLY A 59 7.37 -19.58 -0.31
N PRO A 60 6.49 -20.32 0.39
CA PRO A 60 5.29 -19.77 1.01
C PRO A 60 5.56 -18.61 1.98
N PHE A 61 6.66 -18.69 2.75
CA PHE A 61 7.05 -17.63 3.68
C PHE A 61 7.38 -16.32 2.96
N LEU A 62 8.21 -16.38 1.90
CA LEU A 62 8.50 -15.22 1.06
C LEU A 62 7.25 -14.68 0.37
N PHE A 63 6.37 -15.57 -0.10
CA PHE A 63 5.12 -15.18 -0.73
C PHE A 63 4.20 -14.43 0.26
N GLY A 64 4.16 -14.85 1.53
CA GLY A 64 3.51 -14.08 2.60
C GLY A 64 4.05 -12.66 2.74
N GLY A 65 5.37 -12.48 2.68
CA GLY A 65 6.02 -11.17 2.63
C GLY A 65 5.57 -10.31 1.44
N LEU A 66 5.39 -10.90 0.26
CA LEU A 66 4.87 -10.21 -0.93
C LEU A 66 3.40 -9.78 -0.76
N LEU A 67 2.56 -10.60 -0.12
CA LEU A 67 1.19 -10.23 0.21
C LEU A 67 1.14 -9.04 1.18
N LEU A 68 2.04 -9.01 2.17
CA LEU A 68 2.17 -7.88 3.10
C LEU A 68 2.71 -6.62 2.42
N TRP A 69 3.57 -6.77 1.41
CA TRP A 69 3.98 -5.64 0.58
C TRP A 69 2.80 -5.03 -0.18
N GLN A 70 2.01 -5.86 -0.88
CA GLN A 70 0.80 -5.38 -1.55
C GLN A 70 -0.20 -4.74 -0.58
N TRP A 71 -0.38 -5.33 0.61
CA TRP A 71 -1.18 -4.75 1.69
C TRP A 71 -0.73 -3.33 2.02
N GLY A 72 0.57 -3.11 2.22
CA GLY A 72 1.14 -1.78 2.48
C GLY A 72 0.95 -0.78 1.33
N LEU A 73 0.90 -1.26 0.08
CA LEU A 73 0.63 -0.40 -1.07
C LEU A 73 -0.79 0.18 -1.07
N VAL A 74 -1.79 -0.55 -0.53
CA VAL A 74 -3.16 -0.02 -0.39
C VAL A 74 -3.15 1.20 0.53
N PHE A 75 -2.48 1.10 1.68
CA PHE A 75 -2.36 2.22 2.63
C PHE A 75 -1.53 3.38 2.08
N THR A 76 -0.52 3.08 1.26
CA THR A 76 0.23 4.11 0.53
C THR A 76 -0.67 4.85 -0.46
N ALA A 77 -1.50 4.13 -1.21
CA ALA A 77 -2.40 4.72 -2.20
C ALA A 77 -3.48 5.60 -1.55
N VAL A 78 -4.13 5.14 -0.47
CA VAL A 78 -5.12 5.96 0.25
C VAL A 78 -4.48 7.17 0.95
N THR A 79 -3.24 7.05 1.42
CA THR A 79 -2.49 8.18 2.00
C THR A 79 -2.18 9.24 0.94
N LEU A 80 -1.84 8.80 -0.27
CA LEU A 80 -1.60 9.69 -1.39
C LEU A 80 -2.90 10.40 -1.82
N LEU A 81 -4.02 9.68 -1.87
CA LEU A 81 -5.34 10.26 -2.08
C LEU A 81 -5.68 11.32 -1.00
N GLY A 82 -5.52 10.99 0.28
CA GLY A 82 -5.70 11.95 1.38
C GLY A 82 -4.80 13.18 1.24
N SER A 83 -3.57 13.00 0.77
CA SER A 83 -2.62 14.08 0.49
C SER A 83 -3.01 14.98 -0.69
N THR A 84 -3.76 14.45 -1.66
CA THR A 84 -4.33 15.26 -2.75
C THR A 84 -5.57 16.01 -2.30
N LEU A 85 -6.45 15.41 -1.51
CA LEU A 85 -7.70 16.02 -1.06
C LEU A 85 -7.48 17.04 0.07
N GLY A 86 -6.47 16.84 0.90
CA GLY A 86 -6.16 17.71 2.03
C GLY A 86 -5.63 19.08 1.62
N LYS A 87 -6.25 20.14 2.14
CA LYS A 87 -5.83 21.54 1.94
C LYS A 87 -4.67 21.98 2.85
N SER A 88 -4.36 21.19 3.89
CA SER A 88 -3.28 21.42 4.85
C SER A 88 -2.58 20.10 5.18
N THR A 89 -1.38 20.16 5.76
CA THR A 89 -0.64 18.96 6.17
C THR A 89 -1.43 18.12 7.18
N GLY A 90 -2.07 18.78 8.16
CA GLY A 90 -2.92 18.13 9.14
C GLY A 90 -4.18 17.51 8.52
N GLY A 91 -4.85 18.23 7.61
CA GLY A 91 -6.02 17.72 6.90
C GLY A 91 -5.71 16.52 6.01
N ALA A 92 -4.58 16.55 5.31
CA ALA A 92 -4.08 15.43 4.52
C ALA A 92 -3.83 14.18 5.36
N ALA A 93 -3.14 14.34 6.50
CA ALA A 93 -2.87 13.25 7.42
C ALA A 93 -4.16 12.68 8.04
N GLY A 94 -5.10 13.56 8.43
CA GLY A 94 -6.40 13.15 8.96
C GLY A 94 -7.23 12.35 7.95
N LEU A 95 -7.28 12.78 6.69
CA LEU A 95 -7.98 12.06 5.62
C LEU A 95 -7.32 10.71 5.30
N ALA A 96 -5.99 10.66 5.27
CA ALA A 96 -5.24 9.42 5.09
C ALA A 96 -5.53 8.42 6.21
N LEU A 97 -5.50 8.89 7.46
CA LEU A 97 -5.81 8.07 8.63
C LEU A 97 -7.26 7.58 8.61
N LEU A 98 -8.22 8.46 8.32
CA LEU A 98 -9.63 8.09 8.20
C LEU A 98 -9.81 7.00 7.14
N GLY A 99 -9.21 7.17 5.95
CA GLY A 99 -9.26 6.17 4.89
C GLY A 99 -8.66 4.82 5.31
N ALA A 100 -7.51 4.84 6.00
CA ALA A 100 -6.88 3.64 6.54
C ALA A 100 -7.77 2.92 7.56
N VAL A 101 -8.36 3.67 8.50
CA VAL A 101 -9.28 3.11 9.51
C VAL A 101 -10.52 2.51 8.86
N LEU A 102 -11.11 3.18 7.87
CA LEU A 102 -12.26 2.65 7.14
C LEU A 102 -11.93 1.35 6.41
N LEU A 103 -10.78 1.27 5.75
CA LEU A 103 -10.32 0.04 5.08
C LEU A 103 -10.14 -1.12 6.06
N LEU A 104 -9.56 -0.85 7.24
CA LEU A 104 -9.38 -1.86 8.27
C LEU A 104 -10.72 -2.29 8.88
N PHE A 105 -11.61 -1.34 9.16
CA PHE A 105 -12.93 -1.61 9.70
C PHE A 105 -13.78 -2.45 8.74
N LEU A 106 -13.82 -2.08 7.45
CA LEU A 106 -14.53 -2.84 6.42
C LEU A 106 -13.92 -4.24 6.22
N GLY A 107 -12.59 -4.36 6.34
CA GLY A 107 -11.92 -5.66 6.35
C GLY A 107 -12.31 -6.56 7.53
N GLY A 108 -12.78 -6.00 8.63
CA GLY A 108 -13.30 -6.79 9.76
C GLY A 108 -14.67 -7.41 9.53
N ILE A 109 -15.40 -7.01 8.48
CA ILE A 109 -16.76 -7.48 8.20
C ILE A 109 -16.68 -8.74 7.30
N PRO A 110 -17.10 -9.93 7.79
CA PRO A 110 -16.86 -11.19 7.08
C PRO A 110 -17.43 -11.25 5.66
N GLN A 111 -18.58 -10.62 5.41
CA GLN A 111 -19.23 -10.68 4.09
C GLN A 111 -18.44 -9.95 2.98
N VAL A 112 -17.62 -8.97 3.36
CA VAL A 112 -16.88 -8.13 2.40
C VAL A 112 -15.37 -8.22 2.57
N ALA A 113 -14.87 -8.83 3.64
CA ALA A 113 -13.45 -8.92 4.00
C ALA A 113 -12.55 -9.35 2.84
N GLN A 114 -13.03 -10.26 1.98
CA GLN A 114 -12.34 -10.77 0.78
C GLN A 114 -11.89 -9.66 -0.19
N PHE A 115 -12.57 -8.52 -0.22
CA PHE A 115 -12.25 -7.39 -1.11
C PHE A 115 -11.32 -6.35 -0.47
N PHE A 116 -11.02 -6.48 0.82
CA PHE A 116 -10.27 -5.51 1.60
C PHE A 116 -8.86 -6.02 1.94
N PRO A 117 -7.96 -5.14 2.44
CA PRO A 117 -6.58 -5.52 2.76
C PRO A 117 -6.46 -6.66 3.78
N SER A 118 -7.46 -6.81 4.66
CA SER A 118 -7.51 -7.89 5.65
C SER A 118 -7.39 -9.29 5.03
N ALA A 119 -7.90 -9.50 3.81
CA ALA A 119 -7.81 -10.79 3.12
C ALA A 119 -6.38 -11.18 2.76
N LEU A 120 -5.51 -10.20 2.46
CA LEU A 120 -4.09 -10.45 2.18
C LEU A 120 -3.34 -10.89 3.44
N VAL A 121 -3.64 -10.25 4.58
CA VAL A 121 -3.06 -10.61 5.88
C VAL A 121 -3.54 -11.99 6.32
N GLY A 122 -4.85 -12.25 6.19
CA GLY A 122 -5.42 -13.56 6.51
C GLY A 122 -4.82 -14.67 5.65
N TRP A 123 -4.63 -14.43 4.36
CA TRP A 123 -3.98 -15.39 3.47
C TRP A 123 -2.51 -15.61 3.86
N ALA A 124 -1.75 -14.55 4.11
CA ALA A 124 -0.36 -14.64 4.54
C ALA A 124 -0.20 -15.44 5.85
N GLY A 125 -1.12 -15.27 6.81
CA GLY A 125 -1.12 -16.00 8.07
C GLY A 125 -1.37 -17.50 7.94
N GLN A 126 -2.04 -17.94 6.87
CA GLN A 126 -2.31 -19.35 6.62
C GLN A 126 -1.13 -20.07 5.95
N LEU A 127 -0.28 -19.37 5.21
CA LEU A 127 0.82 -19.95 4.43
C LEU A 127 1.89 -20.67 5.28
N GLY A 128 1.90 -20.46 6.60
CA GLY A 128 2.78 -21.13 7.55
C GLY A 128 2.19 -22.41 8.17
N LEU A 129 0.96 -22.78 7.82
CA LEU A 129 0.29 -23.95 8.38
C LEU A 129 0.63 -25.23 7.56
N PRO A 130 0.61 -26.42 8.18
CA PRO A 130 0.89 -27.68 7.49
C PRO A 130 -0.14 -28.06 6.42
N GLU A 131 -1.35 -27.49 6.49
CA GLU A 131 -2.43 -27.79 5.57
C GLU A 131 -2.28 -27.04 4.24
N SER A 132 -2.79 -27.64 3.16
CA SER A 132 -2.83 -26.98 1.86
C SER A 132 -3.74 -25.76 1.91
N VAL A 133 -3.14 -24.57 1.82
CA VAL A 133 -3.87 -23.31 1.79
C VAL A 133 -4.46 -23.09 0.39
N PRO A 134 -5.77 -22.83 0.25
CA PRO A 134 -6.37 -22.54 -1.04
C PRO A 134 -5.80 -21.23 -1.61
N PHE A 135 -5.56 -21.21 -2.91
CA PHE A 135 -5.09 -20.02 -3.60
C PHE A 135 -6.17 -18.92 -3.59
N ASN A 136 -5.82 -17.72 -3.11
CA ASN A 136 -6.73 -16.58 -3.03
C ASN A 136 -6.31 -15.43 -3.95
N GLY A 137 -6.25 -15.72 -5.26
CA GLY A 137 -5.95 -14.70 -6.28
C GLY A 137 -6.97 -13.56 -6.32
N ALA A 138 -8.20 -13.80 -5.87
CA ALA A 138 -9.25 -12.78 -5.79
C ALA A 138 -8.86 -11.64 -4.84
N ALA A 139 -8.25 -11.96 -3.69
CA ALA A 139 -7.78 -10.94 -2.74
C ALA A 139 -6.70 -10.04 -3.36
N VAL A 140 -5.74 -10.62 -4.10
CA VAL A 140 -4.69 -9.88 -4.82
C VAL A 140 -5.31 -8.99 -5.89
N ALA A 141 -6.24 -9.51 -6.68
CA ALA A 141 -6.92 -8.74 -7.71
C ALA A 141 -7.74 -7.59 -7.13
N ALA A 142 -8.55 -7.84 -6.10
CA ALA A 142 -9.39 -6.83 -5.45
C ALA A 142 -8.56 -5.69 -4.85
N ASN A 143 -7.46 -6.01 -4.16
CA ASN A 143 -6.57 -5.00 -3.59
C ASN A 143 -5.78 -4.26 -4.68
N GLY A 144 -5.43 -4.92 -5.77
CA GLY A 144 -4.88 -4.26 -6.97
C GLY A 144 -5.87 -3.24 -7.56
N VAL A 145 -7.14 -3.61 -7.68
CA VAL A 145 -8.21 -2.69 -8.12
C VAL A 145 -8.37 -1.53 -7.15
N LEU A 146 -8.37 -1.76 -5.83
CA LEU A 146 -8.42 -0.68 -4.83
C LEU A 146 -7.27 0.32 -4.98
N ILE A 147 -6.04 -0.17 -5.17
CA ILE A 147 -4.87 0.68 -5.42
C ILE A 147 -5.10 1.53 -6.67
N LEU A 148 -5.53 0.91 -7.79
CA LEU A 148 -5.80 1.63 -9.03
C LEU A 148 -6.88 2.69 -8.85
N VAL A 149 -7.98 2.36 -8.17
CA VAL A 149 -9.07 3.31 -7.91
C VAL A 149 -8.57 4.50 -7.09
N PHE A 150 -7.81 4.28 -6.03
CA PHE A 150 -7.25 5.38 -5.23
C PHE A 150 -6.26 6.24 -6.01
N LEU A 151 -5.38 5.63 -6.81
CA LEU A 151 -4.42 6.36 -7.62
C LEU A 151 -5.10 7.16 -8.74
N ILE A 152 -6.04 6.57 -9.47
CA ILE A 152 -6.81 7.26 -10.52
C ILE A 152 -7.58 8.43 -9.92
N THR A 153 -8.23 8.22 -8.77
CA THR A 153 -8.96 9.28 -8.07
C THR A 153 -8.01 10.38 -7.63
N ALA A 154 -6.85 10.03 -7.05
CA ALA A 154 -5.84 11.00 -6.63
C ALA A 154 -5.31 11.83 -7.82
N VAL A 155 -5.03 11.19 -8.96
CA VAL A 155 -4.61 11.87 -10.19
C VAL A 155 -5.71 12.82 -10.68
N ALA A 156 -6.96 12.35 -10.79
CA ALA A 156 -8.07 13.16 -11.27
C ALA A 156 -8.32 14.41 -10.41
N PHE A 157 -8.20 14.29 -9.09
CA PHE A 157 -8.30 15.45 -8.19
C PHE A 157 -7.09 16.37 -8.29
N PHE A 158 -5.88 15.81 -8.43
CA PHE A 158 -4.65 16.60 -8.53
C PHE A 158 -4.58 17.40 -9.84
N GLU A 159 -5.11 16.86 -10.95
CA GLU A 159 -5.18 17.56 -12.23
C GLU A 159 -6.09 18.79 -12.18
N ARG A 160 -7.19 18.72 -11.41
CA ARG A 160 -8.14 19.84 -11.24
C ARG A 160 -7.67 20.94 -10.29
N GLN A 161 -6.58 20.73 -9.56
CA GLN A 161 -6.04 21.75 -8.66
C GLN A 161 -5.23 22.78 -9.44
N GLU A 162 -5.62 24.04 -9.36
CA GLU A 162 -4.74 25.15 -9.73
C GLU A 162 -3.57 25.16 -8.71
N ILE A 163 -2.33 25.14 -9.22
CA ILE A 163 -1.10 25.15 -8.40
C ILE A 163 -0.47 26.51 -8.54
#